data_AF-A0A965EFX3-F1
#
_entry.id   AF-A0A965EFX3-F1
#
_cell.length_a   1.000
_cell.length_b   1.000
_cell.length_c   1.000
_cell.angle_alpha   90.00
_cell.angle_beta   90.00
_cell.angle_gamma   90.00
#
_symmetry.space_group_name_H-M   'P 1'
#
loop_
_entity.id
_entity.type
_entity.pdbx_description
1 polymer ?
#
loop_
_entity_poly.entity_id
_entity_poly.type
_entity_poly.pdbx_seq_one_letter_code
_entity_poly.pdbx_strand_id
1 'polypeptide(L)'
;LVGSYSIGSMMAMVDEAGVKVKTMFRAVEIGKGWVKVAHSYSNREKKLKKIDTVVLATGSYSETTLYDALKGKHPELHILGDAYAPRRWTFATQQALALAQAL
;
A
#
# COMPACT_ATOMS: atom_id res chain seq x y z
N LEU A 1 -17.74 -7.87 10.04
CA LEU A 1 -17.66 -9.21 9.40
C LEU A 1 -17.22 -9.03 7.95
N VAL A 2 -15.98 -9.40 7.61
CA VAL A 2 -15.49 -9.41 6.23
C VAL A 2 -15.93 -10.75 5.60
N GLY A 3 -17.23 -10.86 5.29
CA GLY A 3 -17.79 -12.00 4.57
C GLY A 3 -17.63 -11.84 3.05
N SER A 4 -18.10 -12.84 2.30
CA SER A 4 -18.22 -12.86 0.82
C SER A 4 -18.79 -11.56 0.22
N TYR A 5 -19.58 -10.81 0.98
CA TYR A 5 -20.18 -9.54 0.56
C TYR A 5 -19.22 -8.36 0.38
N SER A 6 -18.00 -8.39 0.96
CA SER A 6 -17.07 -7.26 0.89
C SER A 6 -15.92 -7.46 -0.11
N ILE A 7 -15.28 -8.63 -0.07
CA ILE A 7 -14.14 -8.97 -0.93
C ILE A 7 -14.37 -10.22 -1.79
N GLY A 8 -15.52 -10.87 -1.65
CA GLY A 8 -15.76 -12.19 -2.25
C GLY A 8 -15.75 -12.19 -3.77
N SER A 9 -16.32 -11.18 -4.42
CA SER A 9 -16.27 -11.05 -5.88
C SER A 9 -14.83 -10.90 -6.40
N MET A 10 -14.01 -10.11 -5.71
CA MET A 10 -12.58 -9.95 -6.05
C MET A 10 -11.82 -11.25 -5.83
N MET A 11 -12.07 -11.95 -4.73
CA MET A 11 -11.42 -13.24 -4.46
C MET A 11 -11.85 -14.34 -5.43
N ALA A 12 -13.11 -14.31 -5.90
CA ALA A 12 -13.59 -15.21 -6.95
C ALA A 12 -12.83 -14.98 -8.26
N MET A 13 -12.63 -13.72 -8.68
CA MET A 13 -11.83 -13.41 -9.88
C MET A 13 -10.38 -13.90 -9.75
N VAL A 14 -9.78 -13.77 -8.57
CA VAL A 14 -8.41 -14.25 -8.30
C VAL A 14 -8.33 -15.78 -8.40
N ASP A 15 -9.36 -16.49 -7.93
CA ASP A 15 -9.45 -17.95 -8.02
C ASP A 15 -9.69 -18.44 -9.45
N GLU A 16 -10.62 -17.83 -10.17
CA GLU A 16 -10.91 -18.12 -11.59
C GLU A 16 -9.68 -17.89 -12.47
N ALA A 17 -8.82 -16.92 -12.13
CA ALA A 17 -7.55 -16.67 -12.79
C ALA A 17 -6.43 -17.70 -12.43
N GLY A 18 -6.70 -18.66 -11.54
CA GLY A 18 -5.75 -19.70 -11.14
C GLY A 18 -4.61 -19.21 -10.24
N VAL A 19 -4.78 -18.08 -9.56
CA VAL A 19 -3.73 -17.47 -8.73
C VAL A 19 -3.53 -18.25 -7.43
N LYS A 20 -2.27 -18.60 -7.13
CA LYS A 20 -1.91 -19.28 -5.87
C LYS A 20 -1.78 -18.27 -4.74
N VAL A 21 -2.87 -18.02 -4.02
CA VAL A 21 -2.90 -17.13 -2.86
C VAL A 21 -2.24 -17.79 -1.64
N LYS A 22 -1.31 -17.08 -0.98
CA LYS A 22 -0.69 -17.49 0.29
C LYS A 22 -0.92 -16.41 1.34
N THR A 23 -1.82 -16.68 2.28
CA THR A 23 -2.11 -15.80 3.41
C THR A 23 -1.22 -16.12 4.60
N MET A 24 -1.10 -15.19 5.56
CA MET A 24 -0.28 -15.35 6.77
C MET A 24 1.21 -15.60 6.49
N PHE A 25 1.71 -15.11 5.36
CA PHE A 25 3.13 -15.10 5.03
C PHE A 25 3.59 -13.68 4.77
N ARG A 26 4.81 -13.36 5.21
CA ARG A 26 5.55 -12.15 4.85
C ARG A 26 6.79 -12.51 4.04
N ALA A 27 7.10 -11.73 3.02
CA ALA A 27 8.38 -11.83 2.33
C ALA A 27 9.49 -11.30 3.26
N VAL A 28 10.57 -12.05 3.41
CA VAL A 28 11.70 -11.68 4.30
C VAL A 28 12.99 -11.45 3.53
N GLU A 29 13.17 -12.11 2.38
CA GLU A 29 14.35 -11.97 1.55
C GLU A 29 14.01 -12.33 0.10
N ILE A 30 14.53 -11.57 -0.85
CA ILE A 30 14.35 -11.80 -2.29
C ILE A 30 15.72 -12.09 -2.88
N GLY A 31 15.83 -13.20 -3.60
CA GLY A 31 17.05 -13.56 -4.31
C GLY A 31 16.77 -14.01 -5.74
N LYS A 32 17.82 -14.33 -6.48
CA LYS A 32 17.70 -14.69 -7.89
C LYS A 32 16.88 -15.99 -8.07
N GLY A 33 15.70 -15.90 -8.66
CA GLY A 33 14.84 -17.05 -8.93
C GLY A 33 14.05 -17.56 -7.72
N TRP A 34 14.07 -16.85 -6.58
CA TRP A 34 13.43 -17.29 -5.34
C TRP A 34 13.04 -16.16 -4.38
N VAL A 35 12.06 -16.44 -3.53
CA VAL A 35 11.64 -15.56 -2.41
C VAL A 35 11.57 -16.38 -1.13
N LYS A 36 12.23 -15.92 -0.07
CA LYS A 36 12.08 -16.48 1.27
C LYS A 36 10.88 -15.80 1.93
N VAL A 37 9.98 -16.60 2.47
CA VAL A 37 8.80 -16.16 3.21
C VAL A 37 8.79 -16.74 4.61
N ALA A 38 8.26 -16.00 5.57
CA ALA A 38 8.06 -16.47 6.94
C ALA A 38 6.57 -16.44 7.29
N HIS A 39 6.10 -17.45 8.01
CA HIS A 39 4.73 -17.44 8.53
C HIS A 39 4.59 -16.33 9.59
N SER A 40 3.60 -15.44 9.45
CA SER A 40 3.49 -14.21 10.25
C SER A 40 3.38 -14.45 11.76
N TYR A 41 2.86 -15.61 12.18
CA TYR A 41 2.68 -15.93 13.61
C TYR A 41 3.77 -16.82 14.20
N SER A 42 4.37 -17.72 13.40
CA SER A 42 5.29 -18.75 13.92
C SER A 42 6.73 -18.51 13.49
N ASN A 43 6.96 -17.53 12.63
CA ASN A 43 8.24 -17.22 11.98
C ASN A 43 8.89 -18.40 11.25
N ARG A 44 8.18 -19.52 11.04
CA ARG A 44 8.70 -20.63 10.24
C ARG A 44 8.95 -20.16 8.82
N GLU A 45 10.18 -20.36 8.36
CA GLU A 45 10.62 -19.92 7.04
C GLU A 45 10.40 -20.99 5.97
N LYS A 46 10.15 -20.52 4.75
CA LYS A 46 10.08 -21.36 3.55
C LYS A 46 10.65 -20.60 2.37
N LYS A 47 11.36 -21.32 1.49
CA LYS A 47 11.88 -20.78 0.23
C LYS A 47 10.95 -21.14 -0.92
N LEU A 48 10.35 -20.13 -1.55
CA LEU A 48 9.61 -20.24 -2.80
C LEU A 48 10.63 -20.16 -3.95
N LYS A 49 10.63 -21.15 -4.84
CA LYS A 49 11.55 -21.25 -5.99
C LYS A 49 10.78 -21.01 -7.29
N LYS A 50 11.52 -20.80 -8.39
CA LYS A 50 10.96 -20.55 -9.74
C LYS A 50 10.13 -19.27 -9.77
N ILE A 51 10.68 -18.21 -9.18
CA ILE A 51 10.09 -16.87 -9.20
C ILE A 51 10.98 -15.98 -10.05
N ASP A 52 10.50 -15.61 -11.23
CA ASP A 52 11.25 -14.77 -12.17
C ASP A 52 11.14 -13.28 -11.84
N THR A 53 9.96 -12.87 -11.38
CA THR A 53 9.64 -11.46 -11.07
C THR A 53 8.98 -11.34 -9.72
N VAL A 54 9.34 -10.29 -8.97
CA VAL A 54 8.71 -9.92 -7.70
C VAL A 54 8.18 -8.49 -7.82
N VAL A 55 6.90 -8.31 -7.52
CA VAL A 55 6.24 -7.00 -7.45
C VAL A 55 5.98 -6.67 -5.97
N LEU A 56 6.50 -5.55 -5.50
CA LEU A 56 6.29 -5.07 -4.12
C LEU A 56 5.13 -4.09 -4.08
N ALA A 57 4.03 -4.48 -3.42
CA ALA A 57 2.86 -3.66 -3.17
C ALA A 57 2.73 -3.36 -1.66
N THR A 58 3.71 -2.64 -1.10
CA THR A 58 3.89 -2.47 0.36
C THR A 58 3.50 -1.08 0.88
N GLY A 59 2.70 -0.33 0.13
CA GLY A 59 2.28 1.03 0.46
C GLY A 59 3.01 2.10 -0.38
N SER A 60 2.89 3.34 0.06
CA SER A 60 3.39 4.53 -0.64
C SER A 60 4.12 5.47 0.32
N TYR A 61 4.98 6.33 -0.22
CA TYR A 61 5.66 7.40 0.52
C TYR A 61 5.09 8.76 0.12
N SER A 62 5.03 9.69 1.07
CA SER A 62 4.67 11.08 0.80
C SER A 62 5.71 11.74 -0.10
N GLU A 63 5.25 12.50 -1.09
CA GLU A 63 6.11 13.36 -1.91
C GLU A 63 5.95 14.83 -1.47
N THR A 64 6.93 15.34 -0.71
CA THR A 64 6.86 16.65 -0.04
C THR A 64 7.86 17.68 -0.55
N THR A 65 8.65 17.36 -1.58
CA THR A 65 9.81 18.18 -2.00
C THR A 65 9.45 19.65 -2.25
N LEU A 66 8.34 19.92 -2.96
CA LEU A 66 7.92 21.29 -3.24
C LEU A 66 7.45 22.04 -1.98
N TYR A 67 6.71 21.36 -1.11
CA TYR A 67 6.25 21.95 0.15
C TYR A 67 7.44 22.35 1.03
N ASP A 68 8.42 21.44 1.17
CA ASP A 68 9.62 21.70 1.97
C ASP A 68 10.45 22.86 1.39
N ALA A 69 10.53 22.97 0.07
CA ALA A 69 11.23 24.07 -0.60
C ALA A 69 10.57 25.46 -0.41
N LEU A 70 9.26 25.50 -0.19
CA LEU A 70 8.47 26.72 0.00
C LEU A 70 8.20 27.06 1.47
N LYS A 71 8.44 26.11 2.38
CA LYS A 71 8.20 26.28 3.81
C LYS A 71 8.95 27.50 4.35
N GLY A 72 8.21 28.43 4.95
CA GLY A 72 8.74 29.69 5.47
C GLY A 72 8.96 30.79 4.42
N LYS A 73 8.66 30.55 3.14
CA LYS A 73 8.77 31.54 2.05
C LYS A 73 7.44 32.12 1.59
N HIS A 74 6.32 31.44 1.89
CA HIS A 74 4.97 31.89 1.56
C HIS A 74 4.09 31.88 2.83
N PRO A 75 3.29 32.93 3.09
CA PRO A 75 2.46 33.01 4.29
C PRO A 75 1.34 31.96 4.31
N GLU A 76 0.81 31.60 3.14
CA GLU A 76 -0.28 30.63 3.00
C GLU A 76 0.22 29.41 2.23
N LEU A 77 0.80 28.45 2.96
CA LEU A 77 1.33 27.22 2.40
C LEU A 77 0.66 26.02 3.06
N HIS A 78 0.04 25.17 2.25
CA HIS A 78 -0.69 23.99 2.71
C HIS A 78 -0.18 22.73 2.02
N ILE A 79 -0.21 21.61 2.73
CA ILE A 79 0.06 20.28 2.19
C ILE A 79 -1.16 19.39 2.44
N LEU A 80 -1.64 18.72 1.40
CA LEU A 80 -2.87 17.93 1.42
C LEU A 80 -2.70 16.63 0.64
N GLY A 81 -3.65 15.72 0.79
CA GLY A 81 -3.69 14.47 0.04
C GLY A 81 -2.54 13.54 0.41
N ASP A 82 -2.09 12.75 -0.57
CA ASP A 82 -1.04 11.76 -0.34
C ASP A 82 0.33 12.38 -0.08
N ALA A 83 0.57 13.62 -0.55
CA ALA A 83 1.75 14.37 -0.16
C ALA A 83 1.78 14.63 1.35
N TYR A 84 0.62 14.86 1.98
CA TYR A 84 0.54 14.96 3.44
C TYR A 84 0.63 13.59 4.11
N ALA A 85 -0.19 12.62 3.68
CA ALA A 85 -0.19 11.26 4.19
C ALA A 85 -0.90 10.30 3.22
N PRO A 86 -0.20 9.34 2.60
CA PRO A 86 -0.80 8.37 1.68
C PRO A 86 -1.84 7.49 2.35
N ARG A 87 -3.08 7.48 1.83
CA ARG A 87 -4.20 6.68 2.39
C ARG A 87 -5.33 6.56 1.37
N ARG A 88 -6.56 6.24 1.82
CA ARG A 88 -7.71 6.17 0.92
C ARG A 88 -7.96 7.52 0.25
N TRP A 89 -8.24 7.49 -1.05
CA TRP A 89 -8.48 8.68 -1.87
C TRP A 89 -9.51 9.66 -1.29
N THR A 90 -10.52 9.15 -0.56
CA THR A 90 -11.54 9.96 0.13
C THR A 90 -10.96 10.96 1.10
N PHE A 91 -9.79 10.70 1.69
CA PHE A 91 -9.14 11.65 2.59
C PHE A 91 -8.58 12.85 1.85
N ALA A 92 -8.05 12.68 0.62
CA ALA A 92 -7.54 13.80 -0.16
C ALA A 92 -8.65 14.81 -0.46
N THR A 93 -9.83 14.30 -0.87
CA THR A 93 -10.99 15.15 -1.17
C THR A 93 -11.58 15.80 0.08
N GLN A 94 -11.67 15.07 1.19
CA GLN A 94 -12.13 15.64 2.47
C GLN A 94 -11.20 16.72 3.02
N GLN A 95 -9.88 16.51 2.91
CA GLN A 95 -8.89 17.52 3.31
C GLN A 95 -8.99 18.78 2.47
N ALA A 96 -9.12 18.65 1.16
CA ALA A 96 -9.29 19.79 0.27
C ALA A 96 -10.57 20.59 0.60
N LEU A 97 -11.69 19.91 0.82
CA LEU A 97 -12.94 20.55 1.21
C LEU A 97 -12.82 21.26 2.56
N ALA A 98 -12.22 20.61 3.56
CA ALA A 98 -12.05 21.19 4.89
C ALA A 98 -11.17 22.44 4.86
N LEU A 99 -10.09 22.45 4.06
CA LEU A 99 -9.27 23.65 3.88
C LEU A 99 -10.06 24.76 3.19
N ALA A 100 -10.79 24.44 2.11
CA ALA A 100 -11.56 25.42 1.37
C ALA A 100 -12.68 26.09 2.19
N GLN A 101 -13.21 25.40 3.22
CA GLN A 101 -14.19 25.95 4.16
C GLN A 101 -13.56 26.81 5.26
N ALA A 102 -12.26 26.68 5.49
CA ALA A 102 -11.53 27.39 6.55
C ALA A 102 -10.82 28.66 6.04
N LEU A 103 -10.68 28.79 4.72
CA LEU A 103 -10.24 30.01 4.02
C LEU A 103 -11.43 30.94 3.78
#